data_AF-A0A7K0KXA0-F1
#
_entry.id   AF-A0A7K0KXA0-F1
#
_cell.length_a   1.000
_cell.length_b   1.000
_cell.length_c   1.000
_cell.angle_alpha   90.00
_cell.angle_beta   90.00
_cell.angle_gamma   90.00
#
_symmetry.space_group_name_H-M   'P 1'
#
loop_
_entity.id
_entity.type
_entity.pdbx_description
1 polymer ?
#
loop_
_entity_poly.entity_id
_entity_poly.type
_entity_poly.pdbx_seq_one_letter_code
_entity_poly.pdbx_strand_id
1 'polypeptide(L)'
;YFRSRPWSSQIGAWASHQSAPLASREELESRWKGAAEKWPEGSQVPLPPEWGGYLVQPDRIEFWQGRYSRLHDRLRFERHNGEWEIHRYYP
;
A
#
# COMPACT_ATOMS: atom_id res chain seq x y z
N TYR A 1 2.49 -7.62 -10.14
CA TYR A 1 2.81 -6.31 -9.54
C TYR A 1 4.25 -6.24 -9.01
N PHE A 2 4.72 -7.11 -8.09
CA PHE A 2 6.11 -7.03 -7.59
C PHE A 2 7.18 -7.01 -8.69
N ARG A 3 7.13 -7.98 -9.62
CA ARG A 3 8.12 -8.12 -10.72
C ARG A 3 8.16 -6.92 -11.69
N SER A 4 7.09 -6.11 -11.75
CA SER A 4 7.06 -4.93 -12.61
C SER A 4 7.64 -3.68 -11.94
N ARG A 5 8.03 -3.76 -10.66
CA ARG A 5 8.68 -2.64 -9.96
C ARG A 5 10.13 -2.50 -10.43
N PRO A 6 10.73 -1.29 -10.35
CA PRO A 6 12.16 -1.11 -10.60
C PRO A 6 13.00 -2.09 -9.77
N TRP A 7 14.12 -2.58 -10.31
CA TRP A 7 15.01 -3.52 -9.62
C TRP A 7 15.39 -3.02 -8.22
N SER A 8 15.76 -1.74 -8.07
CA SER A 8 16.10 -1.12 -6.78
C SER A 8 14.97 -1.19 -5.75
N SER A 9 13.71 -1.13 -6.19
CA SER A 9 12.54 -1.29 -5.32
C SER A 9 12.34 -2.74 -4.87
N GLN A 10 12.66 -3.71 -5.74
CA GLN A 10 12.61 -5.14 -5.40
C GLN A 10 13.70 -5.49 -4.38
N ILE A 11 14.92 -4.97 -4.57
CA ILE A 11 16.03 -5.11 -3.61
C ILE A 11 15.71 -4.42 -2.29
N GLY A 12 15.15 -3.21 -2.32
CA GLY A 12 14.73 -2.51 -1.11
C GLY A 12 13.70 -3.30 -0.28
N ALA A 13 12.78 -4.01 -0.95
CA ALA A 13 11.82 -4.87 -0.27
C ALA A 13 12.48 -6.09 0.42
N TRP A 14 13.57 -6.62 -0.11
CA TRP A 14 14.36 -7.66 0.56
C TRP A 14 15.26 -7.14 1.67
N ALA A 15 15.79 -5.93 1.50
CA ALA A 15 16.70 -5.32 2.47
C ALA A 15 15.98 -4.93 3.78
N SER A 16 14.71 -4.52 3.69
CA SER A 16 13.95 -3.93 4.79
C SER A 16 12.95 -4.90 5.41
N HIS A 17 13.13 -5.21 6.70
CA HIS A 17 12.04 -5.70 7.54
C HIS A 17 11.21 -4.51 8.00
N GLN A 18 10.16 -4.19 7.25
CA GLN A 18 9.39 -2.96 7.42
C GLN A 18 8.95 -2.77 8.89
N SER A 19 9.23 -1.58 9.45
CA SER A 19 8.87 -1.15 10.80
C SER A 19 9.55 -1.87 11.97
N ALA A 20 10.46 -2.82 11.72
CA ALA A 20 11.30 -3.38 12.78
C ALA A 20 12.38 -2.38 13.23
N PRO A 21 12.82 -2.41 14.51
CA PRO A 21 14.00 -1.66 14.94
C PRO A 21 15.22 -2.03 14.11
N LEU A 22 16.05 -1.04 13.80
CA LEU A 22 17.28 -1.16 13.03
C LEU A 22 18.42 -0.56 13.84
N ALA A 23 19.59 -1.22 13.89
CA ALA A 23 20.68 -0.75 14.75
C ALA A 23 21.34 0.51 14.19
N SER A 24 21.48 0.62 12.86
CA SER A 24 22.07 1.80 12.22
C SER A 24 21.73 1.91 10.72
N ARG A 25 22.06 3.04 10.11
CA ARG A 25 21.91 3.25 8.66
C ARG A 25 22.78 2.29 7.85
N GLU A 26 24.00 2.03 8.30
CA GLU A 26 25.00 1.18 7.66
C GLU A 26 24.52 -0.27 7.59
N GLU A 27 23.78 -0.74 8.61
CA GLU A 27 23.16 -2.07 8.59
C GLU A 27 22.19 -2.19 7.40
N LEU A 28 21.32 -1.20 7.18
CA LEU A 28 20.39 -1.20 6.05
C LEU A 28 21.13 -1.18 4.71
N GLU A 29 22.18 -0.37 4.59
CA GLU A 29 22.99 -0.31 3.36
C GLU A 29 23.73 -1.61 3.08
N SER A 30 24.25 -2.27 4.12
CA SER A 30 24.86 -3.61 4.01
C SER A 30 23.84 -4.65 3.54
N ARG A 31 22.65 -4.67 4.15
CA ARG A 31 21.55 -5.58 3.74
C ARG A 31 21.12 -5.34 2.31
N TRP A 32 21.04 -4.07 1.88
CA TRP A 32 20.72 -3.71 0.52
C TRP A 32 21.79 -4.19 -0.47
N LYS A 33 23.07 -3.95 -0.16
CA LYS A 33 24.19 -4.43 -0.98
C LYS A 33 24.20 -5.96 -1.09
N GLY A 34 24.03 -6.67 0.03
CA GLY A 34 23.96 -8.13 0.03
C GLY A 34 22.79 -8.68 -0.80
N ALA A 35 21.62 -8.02 -0.77
CA ALA A 35 20.51 -8.39 -1.62
C ALA A 35 20.78 -8.08 -3.11
N ALA A 36 21.42 -6.95 -3.42
CA ALA A 36 21.81 -6.59 -4.79
C ALA A 36 22.86 -7.54 -5.37
N GLU A 37 23.82 -8.00 -4.57
CA GLU A 37 24.80 -9.01 -4.96
C GLU A 37 24.15 -10.37 -5.20
N LYS A 38 23.20 -10.75 -4.33
CA LYS A 38 22.45 -12.01 -4.47
C LYS A 38 21.55 -12.02 -5.70
N TRP A 39 20.98 -10.87 -6.07
CA TRP A 39 20.14 -10.71 -7.25
C TRP A 39 20.57 -9.48 -8.08
N PRO A 40 21.57 -9.64 -8.95
CA PRO A 40 22.08 -8.57 -9.81
C PRO A 40 21.00 -7.98 -10.72
N GLU A 41 21.21 -6.75 -11.19
CA GLU A 41 20.29 -6.11 -12.13
C GLU A 41 20.13 -6.96 -13.41
N GLY A 42 18.90 -7.07 -13.90
CA GLY A 42 18.54 -7.98 -15.00
C GLY A 42 18.24 -9.42 -14.59
N SER A 43 18.57 -9.81 -13.34
CA SER A 43 18.14 -11.10 -12.78
C SER A 43 16.70 -11.04 -12.24
N GLN A 44 16.12 -12.23 -12.03
CA GLN A 44 14.81 -12.33 -11.41
C GLN A 44 14.94 -12.29 -9.88
N VAL A 45 14.43 -11.22 -9.26
CA VAL A 45 14.31 -11.12 -7.80
C VAL A 45 13.04 -11.88 -7.36
N PRO A 46 13.13 -12.84 -6.44
CA PRO A 46 11.96 -13.52 -5.90
C PRO A 46 11.11 -12.57 -5.04
N LEU A 47 9.85 -12.91 -4.83
CA LEU A 47 8.97 -12.19 -3.90
C LEU A 47 9.42 -12.48 -2.46
N PRO A 48 9.64 -11.48 -1.59
CA PRO A 48 9.84 -11.73 -0.16
C PRO A 48 8.62 -12.42 0.45
N PRO A 49 8.78 -13.39 1.37
CA PRO A 49 7.65 -14.12 1.99
C PRO A 49 6.61 -13.23 2.67
N GLU A 50 7.05 -12.15 3.30
CA GLU A 50 6.22 -11.17 4.00
C GLU A 50 5.61 -10.09 3.08
N TRP A 51 5.97 -10.07 1.80
CA TRP A 51 5.53 -9.05 0.86
C TRP A 51 4.28 -9.49 0.11
N GLY A 52 3.25 -8.65 0.10
CA GLY A 52 2.01 -8.93 -0.58
C GLY A 52 1.22 -7.69 -0.95
N GLY A 53 -0.04 -7.90 -1.30
CA GLY A 53 -1.02 -6.85 -1.50
C GLY A 53 -2.26 -7.14 -0.68
N TYR A 54 -3.00 -6.09 -0.33
CA TYR A 54 -4.32 -6.19 0.28
C TYR A 54 -5.35 -5.63 -0.69
N LEU A 55 -6.54 -6.21 -0.67
CA LEU A 55 -7.71 -5.67 -1.34
C LEU A 55 -8.73 -5.27 -0.28
N VAL A 56 -9.09 -4.00 -0.24
CA VAL A 56 -10.22 -3.52 0.56
C VAL A 56 -11.47 -3.71 -0.29
N GLN A 57 -12.33 -4.63 0.11
CA GLN A 57 -13.67 -4.76 -0.47
C GLN A 57 -14.62 -3.87 0.37
N PRO A 58 -15.04 -2.70 -0.13
CA PRO A 58 -15.82 -1.79 0.68
C PRO A 58 -17.25 -2.30 0.85
N ASP A 59 -17.74 -2.30 2.08
CA ASP A 59 -19.17 -2.38 2.37
C ASP A 59 -19.81 -0.98 2.40
N ARG A 60 -18.99 0.07 2.51
CA ARG A 60 -19.43 1.47 2.55
C ARG A 60 -18.41 2.40 1.89
N ILE A 61 -18.90 3.39 1.15
CA ILE A 61 -18.10 4.45 0.53
C ILE A 61 -18.80 5.78 0.79
N GLU A 62 -18.10 6.76 1.37
CA GLU A 62 -18.66 8.10 1.59
C GLU A 62 -17.92 9.14 0.74
N PHE A 63 -18.67 9.88 -0.05
CA PHE A 63 -18.22 11.07 -0.76
C PHE A 63 -18.60 12.30 0.06
N TRP A 64 -17.59 12.99 0.57
CA TRP A 64 -17.74 14.24 1.29
C TRP A 64 -17.27 15.39 0.41
N GLN A 65 -18.10 16.41 0.22
CA GLN A 65 -17.76 17.60 -0.54
C GLN A 65 -17.95 18.85 0.31
N GLY A 66 -16.84 19.56 0.53
CA GLY A 66 -16.80 20.80 1.31
C GLY A 66 -17.56 21.94 0.61
N ARG A 67 -18.17 22.81 1.42
CA ARG A 67 -18.90 24.02 0.99
C ARG A 67 -18.64 25.16 1.97
N TYR A 68 -18.55 26.40 1.47
CA TYR A 68 -18.29 27.58 2.30
C TYR A 68 -19.34 27.82 3.38
N SER A 69 -20.60 27.47 3.12
CA SER A 69 -21.73 27.62 4.06
C SER A 69 -21.69 26.65 5.24
N ARG A 70 -20.71 25.75 5.32
CA ARG A 70 -20.66 24.59 6.25
C ARG A 70 -21.76 23.54 6.02
N LEU A 71 -22.61 23.72 5.02
CA LEU A 71 -23.60 22.75 4.59
C LEU A 71 -22.98 21.78 3.59
N HIS A 72 -22.06 20.94 4.07
CA HIS A 72 -21.34 19.94 3.26
C HIS A 72 -22.28 18.91 2.65
N ASP A 73 -21.94 18.46 1.44
CA ASP A 73 -22.61 17.33 0.83
C ASP A 73 -21.95 16.04 1.33
N ARG A 74 -22.76 15.14 1.88
CA ARG A 74 -22.32 13.81 2.31
C ARG A 74 -23.22 12.76 1.68
N LEU A 75 -22.68 12.06 0.68
CA LEU A 75 -23.34 10.94 0.02
C LEU A 75 -22.62 9.67 0.41
N ARG A 76 -23.33 8.76 1.07
CA ARG A 76 -22.79 7.45 1.43
C ARG A 76 -23.49 6.35 0.64
N PHE A 77 -22.68 5.52 0.02
CA PHE A 77 -23.07 4.27 -0.61
C PHE A 77 -22.87 3.17 0.43
N GLU A 78 -23.91 2.40 0.73
CA GLU A 78 -23.84 1.24 1.63
C GLU A 78 -24.30 0.00 0.87
N ARG A 79 -23.56 -1.10 1.03
CA ARG A 79 -23.84 -2.35 0.33
C ARG A 79 -24.72 -3.25 1.19
N HIS A 80 -25.92 -3.56 0.71
CA HIS A 80 -26.88 -4.47 1.36
C HIS A 80 -27.29 -5.55 0.37
N ASN A 81 -27.19 -6.83 0.74
CA ASN A 81 -27.53 -7.98 -0.11
C ASN A 81 -26.91 -7.96 -1.52
N GLY A 82 -25.73 -7.35 -1.67
CA GLY A 82 -25.02 -7.26 -2.95
C GLY A 82 -25.38 -6.03 -3.80
N GLU A 83 -26.42 -5.29 -3.43
CA GLU A 83 -26.85 -4.04 -4.06
C GLU A 83 -26.31 -2.83 -3.29
N TRP A 84 -26.20 -1.69 -3.98
CA TRP A 84 -25.74 -0.44 -3.39
C TRP A 84 -26.91 0.51 -3.16
N GLU A 85 -27.10 0.91 -1.92
CA GLU A 85 -28.05 1.95 -1.53
C GLU A 85 -27.31 3.27 -1.29
N ILE A 86 -27.97 4.39 -1.62
CA ILE A 86 -27.37 5.73 -1.48
C ILE A 86 -28.16 6.54 -0.47
N HIS A 87 -27.46 7.08 0.53
CA HIS A 87 -28.04 7.95 1.55
C HIS A 87 -27.32 9.29 1.59
N ARG A 88 -28.09 10.35 1.85
CA ARG A 88 -27.55 11.67 2.17
C ARG A 88 -27.52 11.85 3.68
N TYR A 89 -26.37 12.23 4.22
CA TYR A 89 -26.17 12.50 5.64
C TYR A 89 -26.11 14.00 5.92
N TYR A 90 -26.42 14.39 7.15
CA TYR A 90 -26.15 15.73 7.63
C TYR A 90 -24.65 16.03 7.60
N PRO A 91 -24.25 17.26 7.23
CA PRO A 91 -22.86 17.70 7.15
C PRO A 91 -22.08 17.57 8.45
#